data_AF-A0A844EEI7-F1
#
_entry.id   AF-A0A844EEI7-F1
#
_cell.length_a   1.000
_cell.length_b   1.000
_cell.length_c   1.000
_cell.angle_alpha   90.00
_cell.angle_beta   90.00
_cell.angle_gamma   90.00
#
_symmetry.space_group_name_H-M   'P 1'
#
loop_
_entity.id
_entity.type
_entity.pdbx_description
1 polymer ?
#
loop_
_entity_poly.entity_id
_entity_poly.type
_entity_poly.pdbx_seq_one_letter_code
_entity_poly.pdbx_strand_id
1 'polypeptide(L)' 'MAEDTNITLHSNDSALGKIEIAQNVLEIIAGVATSQIDGVNRMRGSFSTSVNELLGRRTEHGKGVNLTYNDEELTV' A
#
# COMPACT_ATOMS: atom_id res chain seq x y z
N MET A 1 -17.14 -4.32 -12.28
CA MET A 1 -16.54 -3.05 -12.77
C MET A 1 -15.36 -2.82 -11.85
N ALA A 2 -14.15 -2.58 -12.37
CA ALA A 2 -13.02 -2.28 -11.48
C ALA A 2 -13.26 -0.89 -10.92
N GLU A 3 -13.51 -0.78 -9.62
CA GLU A 3 -13.51 0.50 -8.93
C GLU A 3 -12.09 1.09 -8.95
N ASP A 4 -11.95 2.30 -9.46
CA ASP A 4 -10.68 3.05 -9.39
C ASP A 4 -10.38 3.36 -7.92
N THR A 5 -9.44 2.61 -7.35
CA THR A 5 -8.95 2.73 -5.95
C THR A 5 -7.80 3.74 -5.82
N ASN A 6 -7.62 4.60 -6.83
CA ASN A 6 -6.55 5.58 -6.85
C ASN A 6 -6.92 6.81 -6.04
N ILE A 7 -5.98 7.27 -5.22
CA ILE A 7 -6.07 8.49 -4.42
C ILE A 7 -5.60 9.66 -5.28
N THR A 8 -6.44 10.68 -5.45
CA THR A 8 -6.06 11.90 -6.17
C THR A 8 -5.51 12.92 -5.19
N LEU A 9 -4.34 13.47 -5.47
CA LEU A 9 -3.73 14.51 -4.64
C LEU A 9 -4.07 15.90 -5.18
N HIS A 10 -4.66 16.74 -4.33
CA HIS A 10 -4.95 18.14 -4.66
C HIS A 10 -3.71 19.00 -4.40
N SER A 11 -3.06 19.43 -5.48
CA SER A 11 -1.97 20.42 -5.43
C SER A 11 -2.49 21.80 -5.84
N ASN A 12 -2.01 22.84 -5.14
CA ASN A 12 -2.27 24.24 -5.52
C ASN A 12 -1.46 24.69 -6.75
N ASP A 13 -0.51 23.87 -7.20
CA ASP A 13 0.31 24.15 -8.38
C ASP A 13 -0.24 23.40 -9.60
N SER A 14 -0.94 24.15 -10.46
CA SER A 14 -1.54 23.65 -11.69
C SER A 14 -0.52 23.18 -12.74
N ALA A 15 0.76 23.55 -12.61
CA ALA A 15 1.80 23.11 -13.52
C ALA A 15 2.14 21.62 -13.36
N LEU A 16 1.84 21.02 -12.20
CA LEU A 16 2.13 19.61 -11.92
C LEU A 16 1.13 18.62 -12.54
N GLY A 17 -0.02 19.12 -13.04
CA GLY A 17 -1.08 18.29 -13.61
C GLY A 17 -1.81 17.45 -12.56
N LYS A 18 -2.47 16.37 -13.01
CA LYS A 18 -3.20 15.43 -12.14
C LYS A 18 -2.21 14.44 -11.51
N ILE A 19 -2.13 14.44 -10.18
CA ILE A 19 -1.30 13.49 -9.42
C ILE A 19 -2.21 12.43 -8.82
N GLU A 20 -1.92 11.17 -9.12
CA GLU A 20 -2.67 10.01 -8.63
C GLU A 20 -1.73 8.99 -8.01
N ILE A 21 -2.13 8.42 -6.89
CA ILE A 21 -1.40 7.38 -6.18
C ILE A 21 -2.31 6.17 -6.01
N ALA A 22 -1.86 5.02 -6.49
CA ALA A 22 -2.55 3.77 -6.22
C ALA A 22 -2.38 3.38 -4.73
N GLN A 23 -3.43 2.85 -4.12
CA GLN A 23 -3.44 2.49 -2.70
C GLN A 23 -2.32 1.51 -2.31
N ASN A 24 -2.02 0.55 -3.19
CA ASN A 24 -0.93 -0.42 -2.98
C ASN A 24 0.47 0.22 -2.85
N VAL A 25 0.68 1.44 -3.38
CA VAL A 25 1.95 2.15 -3.24
C VAL A 25 2.18 2.56 -1.78
N LEU A 26 1.13 2.98 -1.09
CA LEU A 26 1.20 3.37 0.32
C LEU A 26 1.54 2.17 1.21
N GLU A 27 0.94 1.02 0.92
CA GLU A 27 1.23 -0.24 1.62
C GLU A 27 2.70 -0.65 1.45
N ILE A 28 3.25 -0.50 0.25
CA ILE A 28 4.67 -0.76 -0.03
C ILE A 28 5.55 0.21 0.76
N ILE A 29 5.24 1.50 0.77
CA ILE A 29 5.99 2.50 1.53
C ILE A 29 5.99 2.15 3.02
N ALA A 30 4.82 1.80 3.58
CA ALA A 30 4.71 1.39 4.98
C ALA A 30 5.48 0.10 5.27
N GLY A 31 5.43 -0.88 4.35
CA GLY A 31 6.22 -2.12 4.46
C GLY A 31 7.73 -1.90 4.42
N VAL A 32 8.20 -0.99 3.57
CA VAL A 32 9.63 -0.62 3.51
C VAL A 32 10.04 0.21 4.72
N ALA A 33 9.19 1.12 5.19
CA ALA A 33 9.49 1.95 6.36
C ALA A 33 9.60 1.09 7.63
N THR A 34 8.66 0.16 7.83
CA THR A 34 8.63 -0.73 9.01
C THR A 34 9.79 -1.72 9.04
N SER A 35 10.34 -2.14 7.90
CA SER A 35 11.49 -3.04 7.85
C SER A 35 12.80 -2.39 8.34
N GLN A 36 12.81 -1.06 8.49
CA GLN A 36 13.95 -0.28 8.96
C GLN A 36 13.83 0.12 10.44
N ILE A 37 12.78 -0.33 11.13
CA ILE A 37 12.54 0.01 12.54
C ILE A 37 13.06 -1.11 13.45
N ASP A 38 13.96 -0.76 14.36
CA ASP A 38 14.49 -1.69 15.35
C ASP A 38 13.36 -2.33 16.18
N GLY A 39 13.44 -3.65 16.37
CA GLY A 39 12.41 -4.42 17.07
C GLY A 39 11.26 -4.91 16.18
N VAL A 40 11.17 -4.46 14.92
CA VAL A 40 10.23 -5.02 13.94
C VAL A 40 10.90 -6.16 13.17
N ASN A 41 10.62 -7.41 13.55
CA ASN A 41 11.19 -8.58 12.85
C ASN A 41 10.58 -8.80 11.45
N ARG A 42 9.24 -8.77 11.34
CA ARG A 42 8.52 -8.86 10.07
C ARG A 42 7.08 -8.36 10.19
N MET A 43 6.54 -7.85 9.09
CA MET A 43 5.11 -7.58 8.97
C MET A 43 4.32 -8.88 8.74
N ARG A 44 3.11 -8.97 9.33
CA ARG A 44 2.24 -10.14 9.25
C ARG A 44 1.46 -10.14 7.93
N GLY A 45 1.75 -11.09 7.05
CA GLY A 45 0.95 -11.32 5.83
C GLY A 45 -0.31 -12.16 6.07
N SER A 46 -1.17 -12.23 5.06
CA SER A 46 -2.31 -13.16 5.04
C SER A 46 -1.87 -14.60 4.70
N PHE A 47 -2.77 -15.57 4.93
CA PHE A 47 -2.54 -16.97 4.52
C PHE A 47 -2.32 -17.08 3.01
N SER A 48 -3.15 -16.40 2.21
CA SER A 48 -3.05 -16.36 0.75
C SER A 48 -1.70 -15.84 0.27
N THR A 49 -1.20 -14.77 0.91
CA THR A 49 0.11 -14.22 0.58
C THR A 49 1.24 -15.20 0.92
N SER A 50 1.10 -15.94 2.02
CA SER A 50 2.10 -16.92 2.47
C SER A 50 2.20 -18.12 1.51
N VAL A 51 1.06 -18.60 1.01
CA VAL A 51 1.01 -19.69 0.02
C VAL A 51 1.54 -19.22 -1.33
N ASN A 52 1.18 -18.02 -1.79
CA ASN A 52 1.69 -17.48 -3.05
C ASN A 52 3.23 -17.40 -3.05
N GLU A 53 3.83 -16.92 -1.98
CA GLU A 53 5.29 -16.84 -1.86
C GLU A 53 5.96 -18.22 -1.81
N LEU A 54 5.36 -19.18 -1.11
CA LEU A 54 5.86 -20.56 -1.06
C LEU A 54 5.84 -21.24 -2.43
N LEU A 55 4.85 -20.91 -3.26
CA LEU A 55 4.73 -21.41 -4.64
C LEU A 55 5.61 -20.64 -5.64
N GLY A 56 6.54 -19.81 -5.17
CA GLY A 56 7.45 -19.03 -6.01
C GLY A 56 6.77 -17.90 -6.78
N ARG A 57 5.56 -17.51 -6.39
CA ARG A 57 4.88 -16.34 -6.97
C ARG A 57 5.43 -15.06 -6.32
N ARG A 58 5.14 -13.93 -6.96
CA ARG A 58 5.60 -12.57 -6.62
C ARG A 58 5.61 -12.32 -5.10
N THR A 59 6.71 -11.77 -4.61
CA THR A 59 6.82 -11.24 -3.25
C THR A 59 5.92 -10.02 -3.08
N GLU A 60 5.07 -10.02 -2.07
CA GLU A 60 4.26 -8.85 -1.73
C GLU A 60 4.97 -8.00 -0.68
N HIS A 61 5.13 -6.71 -1.00
CA HIS A 61 5.78 -5.76 -0.09
C HIS A 61 4.77 -5.01 0.81
N GLY A 62 3.46 -5.07 0.50
CA GLY A 62 2.37 -4.45 1.29
C GLY A 62 1.77 -5.35 2.38
N LYS A 63 2.57 -6.22 3.01
CA LYS A 63 2.03 -7.17 4.01
C LYS A 63 1.76 -6.47 5.33
N GLY A 64 0.61 -6.72 5.94
CA GLY A 64 0.37 -6.36 7.35
C GLY A 64 -0.02 -4.90 7.59
N VAL A 65 -0.25 -4.15 6.52
CA VAL A 65 -0.91 -2.84 6.54
C VAL A 65 -2.17 -2.99 5.70
N ASN A 66 -3.32 -2.72 6.29
CA ASN A 66 -4.58 -2.64 5.57
C ASN A 66 -4.92 -1.16 5.46
N LEU A 67 -5.35 -0.71 4.30
CA LEU A 67 -5.77 0.69 4.11
C LEU A 67 -7.21 0.70 3.65
N THR A 68 -7.98 1.67 4.12
CA THR A 68 -9.32 1.97 3.63
C THR A 68 -9.37 3.43 3.24
N TYR A 69 -9.83 3.71 2.02
CA TYR A 69 -10.03 5.07 1.53
C TYR A 69 -11.51 5.31 1.28
N ASN A 70 -12.15 6.13 2.12
CA ASN A 70 -13.57 6.46 2.06
C ASN A 70 -13.74 7.97 2.26
N ASP A 71 -14.61 8.62 1.49
CA ASP A 71 -14.97 10.04 1.69
C ASP A 71 -13.76 10.97 1.87
N GLU A 72 -12.71 10.77 1.07
CA GLU A 72 -11.43 11.52 1.13
C GLU A 72 -10.60 11.28 2.42
N GLU A 73 -10.97 10.29 3.23
CA GLU A 73 -10.27 9.88 4.44
C GLU A 73 -9.54 8.55 4.24
N LEU A 74 -8.28 8.49 4.70
CA LEU A 74 -7.44 7.29 4.68
C LEU A 74 -7.30 6.73 6.11
N THR A 75 -7.71 5.49 6.31
CA THR A 75 -7.65 4.79 7.60
C THR A 75 -6.80 3.52 7.50
N VAL A 76 -6.04 3.22 8.56
CA VAL A 76 -5.19 2.01 8.70
C VAL A 76 -5.87 0.97 9.59
#